data_AF-A0A2E6THG3-F1
#
_entry.id   AF-A0A2E6THG3-F1
#
_cell.length_a   1.000
_cell.length_b   1.000
_cell.length_c   1.000
_cell.angle_alpha   90.00
_cell.angle_beta   90.00
_cell.angle_gamma   90.00
#
_symmetry.space_group_name_H-M   'P 1'
#
loop_
_entity.id
_entity.type
_entity.pdbx_description
1 polymer ?
#
loop_
_entity_poly.entity_id
_entity_poly.type
_entity_poly.pdbx_seq_one_letter_code
_entity_poly.pdbx_strand_id
1 'polypeptide(L)'
;MKLSTLKVSLLFGIFAVVPLLGQQSNPFEKFGSKVPVQVAVGTSTKKMELIKIDPRLGKIYCNLVGVGQVNYELSLLGEPGQPKGFQYTWPKDVVQALSLAADEQYHRIPDTFIAQKMKPVMYPMLHYLEMPNRFFNIHEQCLTYVKLLIAKENYGDALIILNSINLNALEKAGYREFANMALGLIAKVITASLGARYEDFALKLFTKINLRANNGNDHEVCLRLGDSLRENAQKATRERKKITHPSNLGGRRRVLTSADEIKKAQILLSREIKQYDSANKVYNRLSTIIAPLPNSPIKERARLWPIYCYYNLYGAYDEYAAVDPSKAKSKNALAWKARGKNYRTNADSFLSEIDKKPPARLSNEYSLYKLLRANKSTIYGNGYSTVALTVEGQKAKDYQTKAVQYYNEAVTEVTEGIVSSRVGLAWLPEALLIAASGYENLSKSAASSAKDSPTEKEQKAKEQKAHKEAAQNIYRQMQVFYKGQEWANIATNKLGSSGP
;
A
#
# COMPACT_ATOMS: atom_id res chain seq x y z
N MET A 1 -46.98 -6.85 -37.00
CA MET A 1 -46.43 -8.18 -37.33
C MET A 1 -45.05 -8.32 -36.72
N LYS A 2 -44.91 -9.34 -35.86
CA LYS A 2 -43.75 -10.16 -35.49
C LYS A 2 -42.40 -9.51 -35.12
N LEU A 3 -42.10 -9.66 -33.83
CA LEU A 3 -40.81 -9.72 -33.17
C LEU A 3 -39.76 -10.54 -33.95
N SER A 4 -38.50 -10.12 -33.86
CA SER A 4 -37.39 -11.06 -33.74
C SER A 4 -36.42 -10.59 -32.66
N THR A 5 -36.15 -11.52 -31.76
CA THR A 5 -35.44 -11.41 -30.48
C THR A 5 -33.96 -11.73 -30.69
N LEU A 6 -33.06 -10.82 -30.35
CA LEU A 6 -31.64 -11.13 -30.19
C LEU A 6 -31.32 -11.21 -28.69
N LYS A 7 -31.13 -12.45 -28.21
CA LYS A 7 -30.70 -12.76 -26.84
C LYS A 7 -29.23 -12.35 -26.66
N VAL A 8 -28.99 -11.25 -25.96
CA VAL A 8 -27.67 -10.95 -25.39
C VAL A 8 -27.60 -11.64 -24.03
N SER A 9 -26.78 -12.69 -23.95
CA SER A 9 -26.44 -13.33 -22.68
C SER A 9 -25.65 -12.33 -21.83
N LEU A 10 -26.31 -11.81 -20.79
CA LEU A 10 -25.71 -10.98 -19.76
C LEU A 10 -24.88 -11.90 -18.84
N LEU A 11 -23.56 -11.90 -19.01
CA LEU A 11 -22.65 -12.42 -17.99
C LEU A 11 -22.74 -11.50 -16.78
N PHE A 12 -23.49 -11.94 -15.76
CA PHE A 12 -23.51 -11.35 -14.43
C PHE A 12 -22.13 -11.48 -13.81
N GLY A 13 -21.29 -10.46 -14.00
CA GLY A 13 -20.16 -10.22 -13.13
C GLY A 13 -20.68 -9.85 -11.75
N ILE A 14 -20.34 -10.65 -10.75
CA ILE A 14 -20.61 -10.39 -9.33
C ILE A 14 -19.91 -9.08 -8.96
N PHE A 15 -20.63 -7.96 -9.07
CA PHE A 15 -20.30 -6.76 -8.34
C PHE A 15 -20.72 -7.01 -6.90
N ALA A 16 -19.76 -7.34 -6.04
CA ALA A 16 -19.93 -7.15 -4.62
C ALA A 16 -20.36 -5.69 -4.42
N VAL A 17 -21.58 -5.48 -3.94
CA VAL A 17 -22.09 -4.17 -3.54
C VAL A 17 -21.27 -3.76 -2.32
N VAL A 18 -20.13 -3.11 -2.56
CA VAL A 18 -19.36 -2.47 -1.49
C VAL A 18 -20.19 -1.27 -1.06
N PRO A 19 -20.60 -1.17 0.22
CA PRO A 19 -21.32 0.00 0.69
C PRO A 19 -20.43 1.23 0.48
N LEU A 20 -20.92 2.16 -0.34
CA LEU A 20 -20.34 3.49 -0.48
C LEU A 20 -20.34 4.14 0.91
N LEU A 21 -19.18 4.47 1.44
CA LEU A 21 -19.02 5.38 2.59
C LEU A 21 -19.58 6.81 2.31
N GLY A 22 -20.18 7.06 1.14
CA GLY A 22 -20.69 8.38 0.74
C GLY A 22 -22.12 8.57 1.22
N GLN A 23 -22.37 9.64 1.98
CA GLN A 23 -23.66 10.05 2.58
C GLN A 23 -24.12 9.35 3.87
N GLN A 24 -23.28 8.62 4.60
CA GLN A 24 -23.59 8.38 6.02
C GLN A 24 -23.08 9.54 6.87
N SER A 25 -23.99 10.19 7.60
CA SER A 25 -23.63 11.13 8.65
C SER A 25 -22.64 10.47 9.61
N ASN A 26 -21.63 11.22 10.04
CA ASN A 26 -20.62 10.73 10.98
C ASN A 26 -21.34 10.12 12.20
N PRO A 27 -21.20 8.82 12.48
CA PRO A 27 -21.95 8.17 13.55
C PRO A 27 -21.72 8.80 14.93
N PHE A 28 -20.54 9.38 15.19
CA PHE A 28 -20.26 10.13 16.41
C PHE A 28 -21.13 11.39 16.54
N GLU A 29 -21.41 12.09 15.43
CA GLU A 29 -22.33 13.23 15.42
C GLU A 29 -23.79 12.78 15.54
N LYS A 30 -24.14 11.68 14.89
CA LYS A 30 -25.51 11.15 14.88
C LYS A 30 -25.96 10.70 16.27
N PHE A 31 -25.12 9.95 16.99
CA PHE A 31 -25.49 9.39 18.28
C PHE A 31 -25.07 10.28 19.45
N GLY A 32 -24.18 11.25 19.21
CA GLY A 32 -23.71 12.20 20.21
C GLY A 32 -22.92 11.53 21.33
N SER A 33 -22.64 12.33 22.36
CA SER A 33 -21.80 11.95 23.50
C SER A 33 -22.56 11.87 24.82
N LYS A 34 -23.88 12.06 24.84
CA LYS A 34 -24.65 12.08 26.08
C LYS A 34 -24.77 10.68 26.68
N VAL A 35 -24.34 10.51 27.94
CA VAL A 35 -24.40 9.23 28.64
C VAL A 35 -24.96 9.39 30.06
N PRO A 36 -26.10 8.77 30.40
CA PRO A 36 -26.64 8.80 31.75
C PRO A 36 -25.84 7.89 32.68
N VAL A 37 -25.37 8.40 33.80
CA VAL A 37 -24.51 7.69 34.76
C VAL A 37 -24.96 7.93 36.21
N GLN A 38 -24.57 7.02 37.08
CA GLN A 38 -24.65 7.19 38.53
C GLN A 38 -23.26 7.45 39.07
N VAL A 39 -23.14 8.47 39.93
CA VAL A 39 -21.85 8.94 40.42
C VAL A 39 -21.88 9.00 41.95
N ALA A 40 -20.90 8.36 42.57
CA ALA A 40 -20.66 8.48 44.00
C ALA A 40 -19.79 9.72 44.28
N VAL A 41 -20.34 10.69 45.01
CA VAL A 41 -19.65 11.89 45.50
C VAL A 41 -19.81 11.95 47.01
N GLY A 42 -18.70 11.76 47.73
CA GLY A 42 -18.72 11.60 49.19
C GLY A 42 -19.48 10.33 49.62
N THR A 43 -20.53 10.49 50.42
CA THR A 43 -21.44 9.43 50.87
C THR A 43 -22.71 9.32 50.02
N SER A 44 -22.92 10.24 49.07
CA SER A 44 -24.14 10.32 48.27
C SER A 44 -23.95 9.78 46.85
N THR A 45 -24.97 9.07 46.34
CA THR A 45 -25.04 8.67 44.93
C THR A 45 -25.97 9.61 44.18
N LYS A 46 -25.50 10.22 43.10
CA LYS A 46 -26.24 11.19 42.30
C LYS A 46 -26.39 10.71 40.87
N LYS A 47 -27.55 10.96 40.27
CA LYS A 47 -27.76 10.75 38.82
C LYS A 47 -27.19 11.93 38.05
N MET A 48 -26.36 11.65 37.06
CA MET A 48 -25.73 12.65 36.19
C MET A 48 -25.86 12.23 34.73
N GLU A 49 -25.73 13.19 33.83
CA GLU A 49 -25.55 12.94 32.39
C GLU A 49 -24.16 13.44 31.99
N LEU A 50 -23.28 12.56 31.52
CA LEU A 50 -22.04 12.98 30.89
C LEU A 50 -22.38 13.66 29.57
N ILE A 51 -21.78 14.82 29.29
CA ILE A 51 -22.04 15.61 28.08
C ILE A 51 -20.87 15.50 27.12
N LYS A 52 -19.65 15.78 27.58
CA LYS A 52 -18.43 15.69 26.77
C LYS A 52 -17.20 15.57 27.67
N ILE A 53 -16.12 15.06 27.10
CA ILE A 53 -14.77 15.12 27.69
C ILE A 53 -13.90 16.01 26.79
N ASP A 54 -13.09 16.85 27.40
CA ASP A 54 -12.03 17.60 26.74
C ASP A 54 -10.69 17.11 27.29
N PRO A 55 -10.02 16.18 26.58
CA PRO A 55 -8.75 15.64 27.05
C PRO A 55 -7.61 16.66 27.06
N ARG A 56 -7.69 17.72 26.24
CA ARG A 56 -6.65 18.76 26.20
C ARG A 56 -6.70 19.63 27.45
N LEU A 57 -7.91 19.94 27.90
CA LEU A 57 -8.12 20.66 29.16
C LEU A 57 -8.11 19.72 30.38
N GLY A 58 -8.10 18.41 30.15
CA GLY A 58 -8.22 17.41 31.21
C GLY A 58 -9.56 17.50 31.95
N LYS A 59 -10.66 17.87 31.26
CA LYS A 59 -11.95 18.17 31.90
C LYS A 59 -13.08 17.28 31.39
N ILE A 60 -13.97 16.89 32.30
CA ILE A 60 -15.24 16.24 31.99
C ILE A 60 -16.37 17.23 32.26
N TYR A 61 -17.32 17.31 31.34
CA TYR A 61 -18.51 18.13 31.47
C TYR A 61 -19.72 17.21 31.69
N CYS A 62 -20.46 17.48 32.76
CA CYS A 62 -21.62 16.71 33.17
C CYS A 62 -22.82 17.64 33.40
N ASN A 63 -24.03 17.10 33.30
CA ASN A 63 -25.25 17.73 33.80
C ASN A 63 -25.68 17.00 35.07
N LEU A 64 -25.76 17.70 36.18
CA LEU A 64 -26.25 17.17 37.44
C LEU A 64 -27.75 17.47 37.56
N VAL A 65 -28.57 16.42 37.74
CA VAL A 65 -30.02 16.57 37.85
C VAL A 65 -30.35 17.50 39.02
N GLY A 66 -31.05 18.60 38.73
CA GLY A 66 -31.45 19.61 39.71
C GLY A 66 -30.45 20.74 39.99
N VAL A 67 -29.23 20.67 39.45
CA VAL A 67 -28.20 21.72 39.64
C VAL A 67 -27.78 22.36 38.32
N GLY A 68 -27.76 21.59 37.23
CA GLY A 68 -27.32 22.06 35.91
C GLY A 68 -25.90 21.59 35.57
N GLN A 69 -25.24 22.33 34.69
CA GLN A 69 -23.95 21.91 34.13
C GLN A 69 -22.80 22.09 35.13
N VAL A 70 -22.05 21.02 35.35
CA VAL A 70 -20.86 20.97 36.22
C VAL A 70 -19.67 20.43 35.45
N ASN A 71 -18.46 20.80 35.87
CA ASN A 71 -17.22 20.27 35.30
C ASN A 71 -16.31 19.67 36.37
N TYR A 72 -15.57 18.64 35.98
CA TYR A 72 -14.62 17.94 36.84
C TYR A 72 -13.27 17.81 36.13
N GLU A 73 -12.17 17.92 36.88
CA GLU A 73 -10.83 17.70 36.35
C GLU A 73 -10.46 16.22 36.45
N LEU A 74 -9.95 15.66 35.36
CA LEU A 74 -9.57 14.24 35.26
C LEU A 74 -8.50 13.85 36.27
N SER A 75 -7.57 14.77 36.56
CA SER A 75 -6.49 14.57 37.53
C SER A 75 -6.98 14.49 38.97
N LEU A 76 -8.09 15.16 39.29
CA LEU A 76 -8.63 15.25 40.66
C LEU A 76 -9.69 14.17 40.94
N LEU A 77 -10.04 13.34 39.95
CA LEU A 77 -10.99 12.25 40.17
C LEU A 77 -10.53 11.32 41.30
N GLY A 78 -11.44 11.01 42.22
CA GLY A 78 -11.16 10.21 43.42
C GLY A 78 -10.70 11.01 44.64
N GLU A 79 -10.38 12.30 44.52
CA GLU A 79 -10.08 13.17 45.67
C GLU A 79 -11.34 13.45 46.52
N PRO A 80 -11.18 13.87 47.79
CA PRO A 80 -12.32 14.27 48.63
C PRO A 80 -13.21 15.32 47.97
N GLY A 81 -14.52 15.05 47.89
CA GLY A 81 -15.49 15.93 47.23
C GLY A 81 -15.59 15.74 45.71
N GLN A 82 -14.72 14.92 45.11
CA GLN A 82 -14.75 14.62 43.67
C GLN A 82 -15.48 13.29 43.38
N PRO A 83 -15.92 13.07 42.13
CA PRO A 83 -16.44 11.79 41.68
C PRO A 83 -15.44 10.65 41.94
N LYS A 84 -15.89 9.60 42.64
CA LYS A 84 -15.09 8.37 42.83
C LYS A 84 -15.14 7.44 41.62
N GLY A 85 -16.16 7.60 40.78
CA GLY A 85 -16.37 6.80 39.58
C GLY A 85 -17.75 7.03 38.98
N PHE A 86 -17.90 6.64 37.73
CA PHE A 86 -19.08 6.77 36.92
C PHE A 86 -19.59 5.37 36.59
N GLN A 87 -20.80 5.06 37.02
CA GLN A 87 -21.44 3.78 36.79
C GLN A 87 -22.50 3.93 35.70
N TYR A 88 -22.39 3.10 34.67
CA TYR A 88 -23.37 3.01 33.59
C TYR A 88 -24.12 1.69 33.67
N THR A 89 -25.45 1.76 33.56
CA THR A 89 -26.31 0.57 33.48
C THR A 89 -26.49 0.18 32.03
N TRP A 90 -25.80 -0.87 31.60
CA TRP A 90 -25.87 -1.38 30.24
C TRP A 90 -27.24 -2.02 29.91
N PRO A 91 -27.79 -1.77 28.71
CA PRO A 91 -28.97 -2.49 28.25
C PRO A 91 -28.72 -4.01 28.17
N LYS A 92 -29.67 -4.82 28.67
CA LYS A 92 -29.50 -6.29 28.81
C LYS A 92 -29.19 -6.99 27.48
N ASP A 93 -29.87 -6.58 26.41
CA ASP A 93 -29.68 -7.07 25.06
C ASP A 93 -28.29 -6.74 24.51
N VAL A 94 -27.78 -5.54 24.78
CA VAL A 94 -26.42 -5.13 24.41
C VAL A 94 -25.37 -5.91 25.20
N VAL A 95 -25.57 -6.14 26.51
CA VAL A 95 -24.67 -6.98 27.32
C VAL A 95 -24.59 -8.40 26.76
N GLN A 96 -25.74 -8.98 26.41
CA GLN A 96 -25.79 -10.32 25.81
C GLN A 96 -25.02 -10.36 24.49
N ALA A 97 -25.22 -9.36 23.60
CA ALA A 97 -24.50 -9.29 22.35
C ALA A 97 -22.99 -9.09 22.54
N LEU A 98 -22.57 -8.27 23.50
CA LEU A 98 -21.16 -8.09 23.84
C LEU A 98 -20.53 -9.37 24.42
N SER A 99 -21.27 -10.13 25.23
CA SER A 99 -20.82 -11.45 25.72
C SER A 99 -20.62 -12.42 24.57
N LEU A 100 -21.61 -12.54 23.68
CA LEU A 100 -21.49 -13.37 22.47
C LEU A 100 -20.31 -12.96 21.60
N ALA A 101 -20.06 -11.66 21.45
CA ALA A 101 -18.91 -11.15 20.71
C ALA A 101 -17.57 -11.42 21.40
N ALA A 102 -17.53 -11.39 22.74
CA ALA A 102 -16.35 -11.75 23.52
C ALA A 102 -16.00 -13.24 23.36
N ASP A 103 -17.02 -14.10 23.25
CA ASP A 103 -16.90 -15.54 22.96
C ASP A 103 -16.71 -15.84 21.47
N GLU A 104 -16.46 -14.81 20.64
CA GLU A 104 -16.27 -14.90 19.18
C GLU A 104 -17.47 -15.50 18.41
N GLN A 105 -18.66 -15.54 19.02
CA GLN A 105 -19.90 -16.06 18.43
C GLN A 105 -20.60 -15.02 17.55
N TYR A 106 -19.86 -14.39 16.64
CA TYR A 106 -20.32 -13.26 15.83
C TYR A 106 -21.55 -13.58 14.96
N HIS A 107 -21.65 -14.82 14.47
CA HIS A 107 -22.77 -15.29 13.65
C HIS A 107 -24.13 -15.20 14.36
N ARG A 108 -24.15 -15.19 15.70
CA ARG A 108 -25.37 -15.08 16.51
C ARG A 108 -25.88 -13.65 16.67
N ILE A 109 -25.14 -12.66 16.18
CA ILE A 109 -25.46 -11.23 16.31
C ILE A 109 -25.89 -10.70 14.93
N PRO A 110 -27.19 -10.41 14.71
CA PRO A 110 -27.66 -9.89 13.43
C PRO A 110 -27.11 -8.48 13.12
N ASP A 111 -26.81 -8.20 11.85
CA ASP A 111 -26.29 -6.88 11.46
C ASP A 111 -27.31 -5.75 11.70
N THR A 112 -28.61 -6.07 11.59
CA THR A 112 -29.71 -5.17 11.96
C THR A 112 -29.68 -4.81 13.45
N PHE A 113 -29.36 -5.77 14.31
CA PHE A 113 -29.20 -5.54 15.74
C PHE A 113 -28.01 -4.62 16.04
N ILE A 114 -26.87 -4.84 15.36
CA ILE A 114 -25.71 -3.95 15.48
C ILE A 114 -26.11 -2.51 15.11
N ALA A 115 -26.76 -2.33 13.96
CA ALA A 115 -27.13 -1.02 13.45
C ALA A 115 -28.16 -0.28 14.31
N GLN A 116 -29.17 -0.99 14.82
CA GLN A 116 -30.32 -0.39 15.51
C GLN A 116 -30.19 -0.33 17.03
N LYS A 117 -29.46 -1.26 17.65
CA LYS A 117 -29.40 -1.41 19.11
C LYS A 117 -28.01 -1.16 19.67
N MET A 118 -26.96 -1.71 19.05
CA MET A 118 -25.60 -1.53 19.55
C MET A 118 -25.05 -0.14 19.23
N LYS A 119 -25.15 0.34 17.97
CA LYS A 119 -24.60 1.65 17.59
C LYS A 119 -25.05 2.81 18.49
N PRO A 120 -26.36 2.97 18.80
CA PRO A 120 -26.82 4.06 19.67
C PRO A 120 -26.23 4.04 21.08
N VAL A 121 -25.82 2.87 21.57
CA VAL A 121 -25.25 2.69 22.92
C VAL A 121 -23.73 2.83 22.87
N MET A 122 -23.08 2.21 21.89
CA MET A 122 -21.61 2.14 21.83
C MET A 122 -20.96 3.46 21.40
N TYR A 123 -21.53 4.20 20.45
CA TYR A 123 -20.92 5.45 19.98
C TYR A 123 -20.79 6.53 21.07
N PRO A 124 -21.81 6.78 21.91
CA PRO A 124 -21.65 7.67 23.06
C PRO A 124 -20.53 7.26 24.02
N MET A 125 -20.38 5.95 24.29
CA MET A 125 -19.33 5.45 25.20
C MET A 125 -17.93 5.69 24.66
N LEU A 126 -17.74 5.55 23.34
CA LEU A 126 -16.43 5.72 22.69
C LEU A 126 -15.84 7.13 22.90
N HIS A 127 -16.66 8.15 23.21
CA HIS A 127 -16.18 9.48 23.55
C HIS A 127 -15.39 9.53 24.86
N TYR A 128 -15.62 8.59 25.79
CA TYR A 128 -15.08 8.63 27.15
C TYR A 128 -13.89 7.69 27.38
N LEU A 129 -13.34 7.11 26.32
CA LEU A 129 -12.19 6.20 26.37
C LEU A 129 -10.87 6.84 26.86
N GLU A 130 -10.81 8.17 27.00
CA GLU A 130 -9.65 8.84 27.61
C GLU A 130 -9.77 8.95 29.14
N MET A 131 -10.94 8.64 29.70
CA MET A 131 -11.11 8.54 31.15
C MET A 131 -10.44 7.26 31.66
N PRO A 132 -9.68 7.28 32.76
CA PRO A 132 -9.09 6.05 33.29
C PRO A 132 -10.14 4.98 33.62
N ASN A 133 -9.87 3.72 33.25
CA ASN A 133 -10.83 2.62 33.39
C ASN A 133 -11.33 2.40 34.84
N ARG A 134 -10.49 2.71 35.83
CA ARG A 134 -10.88 2.66 37.26
C ARG A 134 -12.03 3.59 37.62
N PHE A 135 -12.19 4.69 36.89
CA PHE A 135 -13.26 5.65 37.10
C PHE A 135 -14.46 5.39 36.20
N PHE A 136 -14.24 4.89 34.98
CA PHE A 136 -15.32 4.51 34.09
C PHE A 136 -14.98 3.25 33.30
N ASN A 137 -15.56 2.13 33.72
CA ASN A 137 -15.23 0.81 33.19
C ASN A 137 -16.01 0.51 31.91
N ILE A 138 -15.48 1.00 30.78
CA ILE A 138 -16.09 0.83 29.43
C ILE A 138 -15.12 0.30 28.38
N HIS A 139 -13.82 0.21 28.68
CA HIS A 139 -12.77 -0.01 27.68
C HIS A 139 -12.89 -1.38 27.03
N GLU A 140 -13.13 -2.42 27.83
CA GLU A 140 -13.27 -3.80 27.35
C GLU A 140 -14.49 -3.95 26.44
N GLN A 141 -15.63 -3.36 26.82
CA GLN A 141 -16.86 -3.40 26.04
C GLN A 141 -16.69 -2.68 24.70
N CYS A 142 -16.05 -1.51 24.71
CA CYS A 142 -15.71 -0.77 23.50
C CYS A 142 -14.73 -1.55 22.59
N LEU A 143 -13.72 -2.20 23.17
CA LEU A 143 -12.77 -3.03 22.43
C LEU A 143 -13.46 -4.24 21.78
N THR A 144 -14.31 -4.95 22.52
CA THR A 144 -15.10 -6.07 22.03
C THR A 144 -16.02 -5.65 20.89
N TYR A 145 -16.62 -4.46 20.97
CA TYR A 145 -17.40 -3.91 19.87
C TYR A 145 -16.56 -3.63 18.62
N VAL A 146 -15.35 -3.09 18.76
CA VAL A 146 -14.43 -2.92 17.61
C VAL A 146 -14.06 -4.27 17.00
N LYS A 147 -13.77 -5.28 17.83
CA LYS A 147 -13.49 -6.66 17.36
C LYS A 147 -14.67 -7.23 16.57
N LEU A 148 -15.89 -7.10 17.09
CA LEU A 148 -17.12 -7.49 16.41
C LEU A 148 -17.26 -6.85 15.03
N LEU A 149 -17.08 -5.53 14.93
CA LEU A 149 -17.19 -4.82 13.65
C LEU A 149 -16.17 -5.32 12.62
N ILE A 150 -14.93 -5.59 13.04
CA ILE A 150 -13.88 -6.10 12.16
C ILE A 150 -14.17 -7.55 11.73
N ALA A 151 -14.68 -8.39 12.64
CA ALA A 151 -15.04 -9.77 12.32
C ALA A 151 -16.24 -9.87 11.38
N LYS A 152 -17.18 -8.93 11.48
CA LYS A 152 -18.34 -8.76 10.60
C LYS A 152 -18.06 -8.02 9.30
N GLU A 153 -16.78 -7.75 9.01
CA GLU A 153 -16.33 -6.99 7.84
C GLU A 153 -16.96 -5.59 7.70
N ASN A 154 -17.48 -5.04 8.79
CA ASN A 154 -17.98 -3.67 8.85
C ASN A 154 -16.80 -2.70 9.04
N TYR A 155 -15.91 -2.68 8.05
CA TYR A 155 -14.66 -1.94 8.07
C TYR A 155 -14.88 -0.44 8.08
N GLY A 156 -15.99 0.06 7.52
CA GLY A 156 -16.32 1.48 7.49
C GLY A 156 -16.46 2.05 8.90
N ASP A 157 -17.31 1.43 9.72
CA ASP A 157 -17.49 1.85 11.12
C ASP A 157 -16.23 1.64 11.95
N ALA A 158 -15.54 0.51 11.79
CA ALA A 158 -14.32 0.22 12.53
C ALA A 158 -13.21 1.26 12.23
N LEU A 159 -13.03 1.64 10.96
CA LEU A 159 -12.10 2.69 10.57
C LEU A 159 -12.49 4.06 11.14
N ILE A 160 -13.78 4.39 11.14
CA ILE A 160 -14.28 5.63 11.73
C ILE A 160 -13.96 5.68 13.23
N ILE A 161 -14.28 4.62 13.97
CA ILE A 161 -14.04 4.53 15.41
C ILE A 161 -12.54 4.68 15.71
N LEU A 162 -11.70 3.86 15.08
CA LEU A 162 -10.27 3.84 15.35
C LEU A 162 -9.56 5.14 14.91
N ASN A 163 -10.07 5.83 13.88
CA ASN A 163 -9.58 7.16 13.51
C ASN A 163 -10.04 8.27 14.46
N SER A 164 -11.16 8.10 15.16
CA SER A 164 -11.67 9.11 16.09
C SER A 164 -11.03 9.05 17.46
N ILE A 165 -10.73 7.85 17.96
CA ILE A 165 -10.16 7.67 19.31
C ILE A 165 -8.66 8.00 19.38
N ASN A 166 -8.18 8.27 20.60
CA ASN A 166 -6.78 8.56 20.89
C ASN A 166 -6.01 7.27 21.23
N LEU A 167 -5.52 6.59 20.20
CA LEU A 167 -4.78 5.33 20.34
C LEU A 167 -3.53 5.44 21.23
N ASN A 168 -2.85 6.59 21.22
CA ASN A 168 -1.66 6.81 22.02
C ASN A 168 -1.98 6.94 23.51
N ALA A 169 -3.08 7.61 23.86
CA ALA A 169 -3.54 7.68 25.25
C ALA A 169 -3.97 6.30 25.76
N LEU A 170 -4.72 5.56 24.95
CA LEU A 170 -5.16 4.20 25.27
C LEU A 170 -3.99 3.24 25.47
N GLU A 171 -2.96 3.31 24.62
CA GLU A 171 -1.75 2.51 24.78
C GLU A 171 -1.02 2.81 26.09
N LYS A 172 -0.89 4.09 26.47
CA LYS A 172 -0.31 4.48 27.77
C LYS A 172 -1.12 3.99 28.95
N ALA A 173 -2.43 3.87 28.79
CA ALA A 173 -3.34 3.34 29.79
C ALA A 173 -3.39 1.78 29.83
N GLY A 174 -2.59 1.09 29.02
CA GLY A 174 -2.51 -0.37 28.98
C GLY A 174 -3.35 -1.04 27.88
N TYR A 175 -4.14 -0.28 27.11
CA TYR A 175 -5.05 -0.80 26.08
C TYR A 175 -4.42 -0.81 24.67
N ARG A 176 -3.22 -1.40 24.54
CA ARG A 176 -2.50 -1.53 23.25
C ARG A 176 -3.31 -2.30 22.19
N GLU A 177 -4.28 -3.10 22.62
CA GLU A 177 -5.11 -3.93 21.77
C GLU A 177 -5.91 -3.11 20.75
N PHE A 178 -6.36 -1.88 21.08
CA PHE A 178 -6.99 -1.00 20.08
C PHE A 178 -6.05 -0.71 18.91
N ALA A 179 -4.77 -0.44 19.19
CA ALA A 179 -3.76 -0.21 18.17
C ALA A 179 -3.40 -1.50 17.41
N ASN A 180 -3.45 -2.68 18.05
CA ASN A 180 -3.29 -3.98 17.37
C ASN A 180 -4.45 -4.22 16.39
N MET A 181 -5.69 -3.97 16.82
CA MET A 181 -6.88 -4.06 15.97
C MET A 181 -6.80 -3.06 14.80
N ALA A 182 -6.29 -1.85 15.03
CA ALA A 182 -6.04 -0.87 13.99
C ALA A 182 -5.03 -1.36 12.95
N LEU A 183 -3.88 -1.89 13.37
CA LEU A 183 -2.87 -2.47 12.47
C LEU A 183 -3.45 -3.63 11.64
N GLY A 184 -4.17 -4.55 12.29
CA GLY A 184 -4.82 -5.67 11.61
C GLY A 184 -5.87 -5.22 10.60
N LEU A 185 -6.69 -4.23 10.95
CA LEU A 185 -7.70 -3.66 10.05
C LEU A 185 -7.06 -2.98 8.83
N ILE A 186 -5.99 -2.21 9.02
CA ILE A 186 -5.26 -1.56 7.92
C ILE A 186 -4.75 -2.61 6.94
N ALA A 187 -4.10 -3.67 7.45
CA ALA A 187 -3.60 -4.76 6.63
C ALA A 187 -4.73 -5.43 5.83
N LYS A 188 -5.87 -5.73 6.46
CA LYS A 188 -7.05 -6.30 5.78
C LYS A 188 -7.57 -5.39 4.67
N VAL A 189 -7.76 -4.10 4.95
CA VAL A 189 -8.31 -3.12 3.99
C VAL A 189 -7.41 -2.95 2.77
N ILE A 190 -6.09 -2.84 2.98
CA ILE A 190 -5.13 -2.67 1.88
C ILE A 190 -4.96 -3.96 1.07
N THR A 191 -4.89 -5.11 1.73
CA THR A 191 -4.74 -6.41 1.04
C THR A 191 -5.97 -6.73 0.19
N ALA A 192 -7.17 -6.49 0.72
CA ALA A 192 -8.41 -6.70 0.01
C ALA A 192 -8.71 -5.61 -1.05
N SER A 193 -7.92 -4.53 -1.10
CA SER A 193 -8.06 -3.44 -2.07
C SER A 193 -9.51 -2.92 -2.14
N LEU A 194 -10.13 -2.64 -0.99
CA LEU A 194 -11.55 -2.27 -0.85
C LEU A 194 -11.94 -0.89 -1.43
N GLY A 195 -11.07 -0.30 -2.24
CA GLY A 195 -11.29 0.96 -2.93
C GLY A 195 -10.54 2.14 -2.30
N ALA A 196 -10.27 3.16 -3.12
CA ALA A 196 -9.37 4.27 -2.80
C ALA A 196 -9.71 4.99 -1.49
N ARG A 197 -11.00 5.11 -1.15
CA ARG A 197 -11.46 5.80 0.06
C ARG A 197 -11.15 5.03 1.34
N TYR A 198 -11.35 3.72 1.34
CA TYR A 198 -10.99 2.87 2.48
C TYR A 198 -9.49 2.88 2.72
N GLU A 199 -8.70 2.82 1.63
CA GLU A 199 -7.24 2.94 1.69
C GLU A 199 -6.79 4.27 2.32
N ASP A 200 -7.39 5.40 1.93
CA ASP A 200 -7.05 6.71 2.49
C ASP A 200 -7.34 6.79 4.00
N PHE A 201 -8.47 6.23 4.44
CA PHE A 201 -8.81 6.14 5.86
C PHE A 201 -7.87 5.20 6.63
N ALA A 202 -7.47 4.08 6.03
CA ALA A 202 -6.53 3.14 6.63
C ALA A 202 -5.12 3.75 6.75
N LEU A 203 -4.64 4.45 5.72
CA LEU A 203 -3.35 5.13 5.75
C LEU A 203 -3.36 6.30 6.73
N LYS A 204 -4.47 7.04 6.87
CA LYS A 204 -4.64 8.03 7.94
C LYS A 204 -4.61 7.39 9.32
N LEU A 205 -5.26 6.25 9.50
CA LEU A 205 -5.21 5.52 10.77
C LEU A 205 -3.79 5.06 11.10
N PHE A 206 -3.06 4.58 10.09
CA PHE A 206 -1.69 4.12 10.24
C PHE A 206 -0.80 5.20 10.89
N THR A 207 -0.90 6.46 10.47
CA THR A 207 -0.07 7.55 11.02
C THR A 207 -0.34 7.83 12.50
N LYS A 208 -1.51 7.43 13.04
CA LYS A 208 -1.86 7.61 14.46
C LYS A 208 -1.30 6.53 15.38
N ILE A 209 -0.91 5.37 14.84
CA ILE A 209 -0.50 4.20 15.63
C ILE A 209 0.94 4.37 16.08
N ASN A 210 1.24 4.18 17.37
CA ASN A 210 2.61 4.12 17.84
C ASN A 210 3.24 2.75 17.51
N LEU A 211 4.31 2.76 16.72
CA LEU A 211 5.05 1.56 16.34
C LEU A 211 6.25 1.41 17.26
N ARG A 212 6.34 0.27 17.96
CA ARG A 212 7.36 0.07 18.99
C ARG A 212 8.64 -0.49 18.38
N ALA A 213 9.77 0.18 18.62
CA ALA A 213 11.07 -0.23 18.10
C ALA A 213 11.52 -1.63 18.57
N ASN A 214 11.03 -2.14 19.69
CA ASN A 214 11.38 -3.47 20.20
C ASN A 214 10.32 -4.54 19.91
N ASN A 215 9.35 -4.26 19.03
CA ASN A 215 8.26 -5.19 18.74
C ASN A 215 8.36 -5.77 17.32
N GLY A 216 8.84 -7.01 17.22
CA GLY A 216 8.98 -7.72 15.94
C GLY A 216 7.67 -7.88 15.16
N ASN A 217 6.53 -8.01 15.85
CA ASN A 217 5.22 -8.14 15.21
C ASN A 217 4.76 -6.82 14.57
N ASP A 218 4.96 -5.68 15.23
CA ASP A 218 4.70 -4.35 14.65
C ASP A 218 5.53 -4.15 13.37
N HIS A 219 6.79 -4.57 13.39
CA HIS A 219 7.69 -4.48 12.24
C HIS A 219 7.23 -5.35 11.08
N GLU A 220 6.87 -6.61 11.35
CA GLU A 220 6.42 -7.56 10.33
C GLU A 220 5.11 -7.10 9.69
N VAL A 221 4.14 -6.63 10.48
CA VAL A 221 2.88 -6.09 9.95
C VAL A 221 3.13 -4.88 9.05
N CYS A 222 4.04 -3.98 9.44
CA CYS A 222 4.41 -2.83 8.61
C CYS A 222 5.09 -3.25 7.31
N LEU A 223 5.98 -4.24 7.36
CA LEU A 223 6.64 -4.77 6.16
C LEU A 223 5.61 -5.36 5.20
N ARG A 224 4.74 -6.24 5.69
CA ARG A 224 3.65 -6.85 4.90
C ARG A 224 2.72 -5.80 4.31
N LEU A 225 2.38 -4.75 5.08
CA LEU A 225 1.58 -3.63 4.59
C LEU A 225 2.26 -2.91 3.42
N GLY A 226 3.56 -2.60 3.56
CA GLY A 226 4.35 -2.02 2.47
C GLY A 226 4.40 -2.95 1.25
N ASP A 227 4.55 -4.25 1.47
CA ASP A 227 4.60 -5.27 0.41
C ASP A 227 3.28 -5.30 -0.37
N SER A 228 2.14 -5.31 0.33
CA SER A 228 0.81 -5.28 -0.29
C SER A 228 0.57 -4.01 -1.13
N LEU A 229 0.99 -2.84 -0.64
CA LEU A 229 0.90 -1.59 -1.40
C LEU A 229 1.77 -1.65 -2.68
N ARG A 230 3.00 -2.16 -2.58
CA ARG A 230 3.89 -2.36 -3.73
C ARG A 230 3.28 -3.32 -4.73
N GLU A 231 2.74 -4.45 -4.29
CA GLU A 231 2.10 -5.44 -5.16
C GLU A 231 0.85 -4.88 -5.85
N ASN A 232 0.04 -4.08 -5.14
CA ASN A 232 -1.10 -3.37 -5.74
C ASN A 232 -0.66 -2.35 -6.79
N ALA A 233 0.47 -1.67 -6.58
CA ALA A 233 1.07 -0.79 -7.59
C ALA A 233 1.52 -1.59 -8.82
N GLN A 234 2.23 -2.70 -8.62
CA GLN A 234 2.67 -3.59 -9.71
C GLN A 234 1.49 -4.14 -10.52
N LYS A 235 0.39 -4.53 -9.87
CA LYS A 235 -0.86 -4.94 -10.55
C LYS A 235 -1.38 -3.82 -11.46
N ALA A 236 -1.44 -2.58 -10.97
CA ALA A 236 -1.84 -1.42 -11.78
C ALA A 236 -0.88 -1.18 -12.96
N THR A 237 0.43 -1.31 -12.76
CA THR A 237 1.44 -1.23 -13.83
C THR A 237 1.17 -2.29 -14.92
N ARG A 238 0.85 -3.53 -14.52
CA ARG A 238 0.58 -4.63 -15.46
C ARG A 238 -0.70 -4.40 -16.25
N GLU A 239 -1.79 -4.01 -15.59
CA GLU A 239 -3.05 -3.66 -16.26
C GLU A 239 -2.87 -2.53 -17.27
N ARG A 240 -2.09 -1.51 -16.90
CA ARG A 240 -1.75 -0.40 -17.79
C ARG A 240 -0.94 -0.86 -18.99
N LYS A 241 0.07 -1.72 -18.79
CA LYS A 241 0.90 -2.26 -19.88
C LYS A 241 0.08 -3.06 -20.90
N LYS A 242 -1.02 -3.71 -20.50
CA LYS A 242 -1.94 -4.35 -21.48
C LYS A 242 -2.57 -3.35 -22.45
N ILE A 243 -2.76 -2.10 -22.01
CA ILE A 243 -3.31 -1.01 -22.84
C ILE A 243 -2.21 -0.36 -23.67
N THR A 244 -1.06 -0.06 -23.05
CA THR A 244 0.01 0.72 -23.69
C THR A 244 1.00 -0.13 -24.50
N HIS A 245 1.07 -1.44 -24.26
CA HIS A 245 1.99 -2.38 -24.91
C HIS A 245 1.26 -3.71 -25.21
N PRO A 246 0.25 -3.71 -26.09
CA PRO A 246 -0.52 -4.91 -26.39
C PRO A 246 0.35 -5.99 -27.05
N SER A 247 0.03 -7.25 -26.80
CA SER A 247 0.81 -8.43 -27.21
C SER A 247 1.03 -8.53 -28.73
N ASN A 248 0.11 -8.00 -29.52
CA ASN A 248 0.19 -7.94 -30.99
C ASN A 248 1.27 -6.98 -31.52
N LEU A 249 1.85 -6.11 -30.69
CA LEU A 249 2.91 -5.18 -31.09
C LEU A 249 4.32 -5.61 -30.66
N GLY A 250 4.49 -6.87 -30.21
CA GLY A 250 5.81 -7.38 -29.82
C GLY A 250 6.47 -6.57 -28.70
N GLY A 251 5.66 -5.96 -27.82
CA GLY A 251 6.14 -5.10 -26.73
C GLY A 251 6.54 -3.68 -27.12
N ARG A 252 6.21 -3.20 -28.34
CA ARG A 252 6.32 -1.78 -28.67
C ARG A 252 5.22 -0.97 -28.01
N ARG A 253 5.58 0.21 -27.49
CA ARG A 253 4.63 1.17 -26.93
C ARG A 253 3.69 1.66 -28.03
N ARG A 254 2.39 1.48 -27.82
CA ARG A 254 1.34 2.04 -28.66
C ARG A 254 1.11 3.49 -28.27
N VAL A 255 1.05 4.39 -29.25
CA VAL A 255 0.53 5.75 -29.04
C VAL A 255 -0.98 5.64 -28.88
N LEU A 256 -1.49 6.07 -27.73
CA LEU A 256 -2.93 6.08 -27.47
C LEU A 256 -3.55 7.29 -28.18
N THR A 257 -4.57 7.04 -28.99
CA THR A 257 -5.29 8.07 -29.76
C THR A 257 -6.74 8.23 -29.30
N SER A 258 -7.31 7.22 -28.63
CA SER A 258 -8.65 7.30 -28.05
C SER A 258 -8.64 8.00 -26.69
N ALA A 259 -9.56 8.96 -26.50
CA ALA A 259 -9.75 9.66 -25.24
C ALA A 259 -10.07 8.70 -24.07
N ASP A 260 -10.84 7.64 -24.33
CA ASP A 260 -11.22 6.65 -23.31
C ASP A 260 -10.02 5.81 -22.86
N GLU A 261 -9.15 5.43 -23.80
CA GLU A 261 -7.94 4.68 -23.49
C GLU A 261 -6.92 5.53 -22.73
N ILE A 262 -6.76 6.79 -23.13
CA ILE A 262 -5.93 7.77 -22.41
C ILE A 262 -6.44 7.93 -20.99
N LYS A 263 -7.76 8.13 -20.80
CA LYS A 263 -8.38 8.27 -19.48
C LYS A 263 -8.18 7.01 -18.63
N LYS A 264 -8.38 5.83 -19.21
CA LYS A 264 -8.15 4.55 -18.51
C LYS A 264 -6.70 4.38 -18.09
N ALA A 265 -5.74 4.70 -18.96
CA ALA A 265 -4.32 4.67 -18.65
C ALA A 265 -3.93 5.69 -17.56
N GLN A 266 -4.49 6.90 -17.58
CA GLN A 266 -4.29 7.91 -16.54
C GLN A 266 -4.83 7.47 -15.17
N ILE A 267 -5.99 6.81 -15.12
CA ILE A 267 -6.55 6.26 -13.88
C ILE A 267 -5.61 5.20 -13.29
N LEU A 268 -5.11 4.28 -14.13
CA LEU A 268 -4.18 3.24 -13.70
C LEU A 268 -2.83 3.81 -13.24
N LEU A 269 -2.29 4.81 -13.94
CA LEU A 269 -1.07 5.51 -13.51
C LEU A 269 -1.28 6.26 -12.19
N SER A 270 -2.42 6.92 -12.01
CA SER A 270 -2.74 7.60 -10.75
C SER A 270 -2.80 6.61 -9.59
N ARG A 271 -3.37 5.43 -9.83
CA ARG A 271 -3.39 4.33 -8.85
C ARG A 271 -1.98 3.82 -8.56
N GLU A 272 -1.19 3.54 -9.60
CA GLU A 272 0.21 3.11 -9.49
C GLU A 272 1.03 4.08 -8.64
N ILE A 273 0.97 5.38 -8.96
CA ILE A 273 1.65 6.45 -8.23
C ILE A 273 1.21 6.47 -6.76
N LYS A 274 -0.11 6.46 -6.50
CA LYS A 274 -0.65 6.49 -5.12
C LYS A 274 -0.15 5.32 -4.29
N GLN A 275 -0.15 4.12 -4.86
CA GLN A 275 0.23 2.89 -4.17
C GLN A 275 1.72 2.86 -3.87
N TYR A 276 2.59 3.21 -4.82
CA TYR A 276 4.04 3.31 -4.57
C TYR A 276 4.39 4.43 -3.59
N ASP A 277 3.74 5.59 -3.65
CA ASP A 277 3.96 6.69 -2.69
C ASP A 277 3.55 6.28 -1.27
N SER A 278 2.46 5.53 -1.14
CA SER A 278 2.00 4.98 0.14
C SER A 278 2.94 3.90 0.67
N ALA A 279 3.41 2.99 -0.20
CA ALA A 279 4.40 1.98 0.15
C ALA A 279 5.68 2.65 0.68
N ASN A 280 6.16 3.68 -0.01
CA ASN A 280 7.30 4.49 0.42
C ASN A 280 7.12 5.07 1.82
N LYS A 281 5.96 5.66 2.12
CA LYS A 281 5.68 6.19 3.47
C LYS A 281 5.74 5.11 4.54
N VAL A 282 5.20 3.92 4.26
CA VAL A 282 5.22 2.79 5.18
C VAL A 282 6.65 2.30 5.40
N TYR A 283 7.41 2.04 4.33
CA TYR A 283 8.79 1.57 4.44
C TYR A 283 9.72 2.58 5.09
N ASN A 284 9.64 3.86 4.73
CA ASN A 284 10.48 4.89 5.33
C ASN A 284 10.20 5.01 6.83
N ARG A 285 8.92 4.96 7.23
CA ARG A 285 8.55 4.96 8.64
C ARG A 285 9.12 3.76 9.38
N LEU A 286 8.95 2.56 8.81
CA LEU A 286 9.49 1.32 9.37
C LEU A 286 11.01 1.39 9.51
N SER A 287 11.71 1.82 8.46
CA SER A 287 13.17 1.99 8.43
C SER A 287 13.66 2.91 9.54
N THR A 288 12.99 4.05 9.76
CA THR A 288 13.33 4.97 10.85
C THR A 288 13.15 4.33 12.23
N ILE A 289 12.09 3.56 12.44
CA ILE A 289 11.80 2.90 13.74
C ILE A 289 12.83 1.81 14.06
N ILE A 290 13.26 1.06 13.05
CA ILE A 290 14.19 -0.06 13.24
C ILE A 290 15.67 0.32 13.08
N ALA A 291 15.97 1.54 12.62
CA ALA A 291 17.32 2.06 12.50
C ALA A 291 18.20 1.86 13.76
N PRO A 292 17.74 2.14 14.99
CA PRO A 292 18.54 1.94 16.19
C PRO A 292 18.76 0.47 16.57
N LEU A 293 18.06 -0.48 15.92
CA LEU A 293 18.18 -1.91 16.25
C LEU A 293 19.34 -2.54 15.46
N PRO A 294 20.37 -3.07 16.14
CA PRO A 294 21.54 -3.63 15.44
C PRO A 294 21.22 -4.94 14.68
N ASN A 295 20.23 -5.72 15.12
CA ASN A 295 20.01 -7.11 14.64
C ASN A 295 18.60 -7.40 14.10
N SER A 296 17.88 -6.42 13.54
CA SER A 296 16.55 -6.70 12.99
C SER A 296 16.65 -7.45 11.64
N PRO A 297 16.02 -8.64 11.49
CA PRO A 297 16.10 -9.45 10.26
C PRO A 297 15.39 -8.82 9.05
N ILE A 298 14.70 -7.70 9.25
CA ILE A 298 14.01 -6.97 8.18
C ILE A 298 14.62 -5.59 7.92
N LYS A 299 15.68 -5.21 8.64
CA LYS A 299 16.31 -3.89 8.58
C LYS A 299 16.76 -3.54 7.16
N GLU A 300 17.53 -4.42 6.55
CA GLU A 300 18.03 -4.21 5.19
C GLU A 300 16.89 -4.18 4.17
N ARG A 301 15.87 -5.05 4.31
CA ARG A 301 14.69 -5.01 3.42
C ARG A 301 13.93 -3.69 3.50
N ALA A 302 13.65 -3.19 4.72
CA ALA A 302 12.97 -1.92 4.90
C ALA A 302 13.77 -0.72 4.39
N ARG A 303 15.11 -0.83 4.36
CA ARG A 303 16.02 0.17 3.79
C ARG A 303 16.09 0.13 2.26
N LEU A 304 15.99 -1.05 1.65
CA LEU A 304 16.11 -1.23 0.20
C LEU A 304 14.79 -0.96 -0.56
N TRP A 305 13.64 -1.36 0.00
CA TRP A 305 12.35 -1.21 -0.69
C TRP A 305 11.96 0.22 -1.10
N PRO A 306 12.26 1.28 -0.31
CA PRO A 306 12.01 2.65 -0.74
C PRO A 306 12.69 3.01 -2.07
N ILE A 307 13.91 2.52 -2.31
CA ILE A 307 14.67 2.78 -3.54
C ILE A 307 13.93 2.18 -4.74
N TYR A 308 13.43 0.94 -4.60
CA TYR A 308 12.63 0.28 -5.62
C TYR A 308 11.38 1.11 -5.96
N CYS A 309 10.65 1.55 -4.94
CA CYS A 309 9.45 2.35 -5.12
C CYS A 309 9.77 3.72 -5.75
N TYR A 310 10.90 4.35 -5.43
CA TYR A 310 11.31 5.61 -6.05
C TYR A 310 11.62 5.48 -7.55
N TYR A 311 12.32 4.43 -7.97
CA TYR A 311 12.56 4.18 -9.41
C TYR A 311 11.26 3.92 -10.16
N ASN A 312 10.33 3.15 -9.58
CA ASN A 312 9.02 2.90 -10.20
C ASN A 312 8.14 4.16 -10.23
N LEU A 313 8.17 4.99 -9.19
CA LEU A 313 7.51 6.30 -9.22
C LEU A 313 8.06 7.16 -10.35
N TYR A 314 9.38 7.26 -10.51
CA TYR A 314 9.97 7.99 -11.63
C TYR A 314 9.37 7.55 -12.98
N GLY A 315 9.32 6.24 -13.24
CA GLY A 315 8.72 5.69 -14.45
C GLY A 315 7.24 6.06 -14.62
N ALA A 316 6.43 5.90 -13.56
CA ALA A 316 5.00 6.22 -13.61
C ALA A 316 4.73 7.71 -13.83
N TYR A 317 5.51 8.60 -13.21
CA TYR A 317 5.42 10.05 -13.40
C TYR A 317 5.81 10.48 -14.82
N ASP A 318 6.89 9.92 -15.36
CA ASP A 318 7.34 10.20 -16.72
C ASP A 318 6.30 9.74 -17.75
N GLU A 319 5.73 8.55 -17.55
CA GLU A 319 4.68 8.03 -18.40
C GLU A 319 3.38 8.82 -18.27
N TYR A 320 2.98 9.26 -17.07
CA TYR A 320 1.81 10.13 -16.88
C TYR A 320 1.95 11.43 -17.66
N ALA A 321 3.14 12.02 -17.66
CA ALA A 321 3.41 13.23 -18.43
C ALA A 321 3.37 13.00 -19.95
N ALA A 322 3.53 11.75 -20.41
CA ALA A 322 3.61 11.39 -21.82
C ALA A 322 2.37 10.63 -22.35
N VAL A 323 1.43 10.23 -21.49
CA VAL A 323 0.29 9.37 -21.87
C VAL A 323 -0.71 10.08 -22.78
N ASP A 324 -0.82 11.40 -22.65
CA ASP A 324 -1.62 12.28 -23.51
C ASP A 324 -0.66 13.18 -24.30
N PRO A 325 -0.31 12.79 -25.55
CA PRO A 325 0.66 13.54 -26.36
C PRO A 325 0.24 15.00 -26.60
N SER A 326 -1.07 15.28 -26.67
CA SER A 326 -1.60 16.63 -26.87
C SER A 326 -1.27 17.57 -25.70
N LYS A 327 -1.05 17.01 -24.50
CA LYS A 327 -0.75 17.75 -23.27
C LYS A 327 0.69 17.59 -22.78
N ALA A 328 1.57 16.95 -23.55
CA ALA A 328 2.93 16.65 -23.14
C ALA A 328 3.79 17.90 -22.81
N LYS A 329 3.42 19.06 -23.38
CA LYS A 329 4.06 20.37 -23.12
C LYS A 329 3.29 21.24 -22.09
N SER A 330 2.17 20.76 -21.55
CA SER A 330 1.39 21.50 -20.57
C SER A 330 2.17 21.73 -19.27
N LYS A 331 1.86 22.81 -18.55
CA LYS A 331 2.43 23.10 -17.22
C LYS A 331 2.30 21.91 -16.27
N ASN A 332 1.17 21.20 -16.33
CA ASN A 332 0.93 20.01 -15.52
C ASN A 332 1.87 18.86 -15.90
N ALA A 333 2.03 18.54 -17.19
CA ALA A 333 2.95 17.50 -17.64
C ALA A 333 4.41 17.79 -17.24
N LEU A 334 4.84 19.05 -17.35
CA LEU A 334 6.16 19.49 -16.91
C LEU A 334 6.34 19.33 -15.39
N ALA A 335 5.33 19.67 -14.60
CA ALA A 335 5.34 19.47 -13.15
C ALA A 335 5.44 17.98 -12.77
N TRP A 336 4.71 17.10 -13.47
CA TRP A 336 4.81 15.65 -13.28
C TRP A 336 6.21 15.12 -13.61
N LYS A 337 6.83 15.56 -14.72
CA LYS A 337 8.23 15.20 -15.06
C LYS A 337 9.22 15.67 -14.00
N ALA A 338 9.09 16.91 -13.53
CA ALA A 338 9.94 17.45 -12.48
C ALA A 338 9.84 16.61 -11.19
N ARG A 339 8.62 16.23 -10.81
CA ARG A 339 8.37 15.36 -9.65
C ARG A 339 8.97 13.97 -9.83
N GLY A 340 8.81 13.35 -11.01
CA GLY A 340 9.48 12.10 -11.34
C GLY A 340 11.00 12.19 -11.21
N LYS A 341 11.61 13.25 -11.74
CA LYS A 341 13.06 13.48 -11.65
C LYS A 341 13.55 13.54 -10.20
N ASN A 342 12.80 14.18 -9.30
CA ASN A 342 13.13 14.22 -7.88
C ASN A 342 13.15 12.81 -7.25
N TYR A 343 12.18 11.96 -7.58
CA TYR A 343 12.18 10.58 -7.09
C TYR A 343 13.37 9.77 -7.60
N ARG A 344 13.77 9.94 -8.88
CA ARG A 344 14.98 9.31 -9.41
C ARG A 344 16.24 9.79 -8.67
N THR A 345 16.40 11.10 -8.49
CA THR A 345 17.53 11.67 -7.74
C THR A 345 17.61 11.12 -6.32
N ASN A 346 16.48 10.99 -5.64
CA ASN A 346 16.42 10.38 -4.31
C ASN A 346 16.82 8.90 -4.36
N ALA A 347 16.31 8.14 -5.33
CA ALA A 347 16.69 6.73 -5.51
C ALA A 347 18.20 6.57 -5.70
N ASP A 348 18.80 7.39 -6.58
CA ASP A 348 20.23 7.36 -6.87
C ASP A 348 21.07 7.73 -5.64
N SER A 349 20.64 8.73 -4.87
CA SER A 349 21.28 9.15 -3.63
C SER A 349 21.20 8.06 -2.56
N PHE A 350 20.04 7.44 -2.36
CA PHE A 350 19.91 6.36 -1.39
C PHE A 350 20.70 5.12 -1.81
N LEU A 351 20.70 4.78 -3.10
CA LEU A 351 21.45 3.64 -3.61
C LEU A 351 22.96 3.85 -3.48
N SER A 352 23.48 5.06 -3.70
CA SER A 352 24.91 5.34 -3.52
C SER A 352 25.34 5.21 -2.06
N GLU A 353 24.47 5.53 -1.09
CA GLU A 353 24.72 5.24 0.33
C GLU A 353 24.70 3.73 0.64
N ILE A 354 23.89 2.93 -0.07
CA ILE A 354 23.97 1.46 0.02
C ILE A 354 25.29 0.97 -0.57
N ASP A 355 25.73 1.52 -1.70
CA ASP A 355 26.94 1.08 -2.41
C ASP A 355 28.20 1.20 -1.53
N LYS A 356 28.25 2.15 -0.59
CA LYS A 356 29.35 2.27 0.39
C LYS A 356 29.45 1.07 1.33
N LYS A 357 28.31 0.43 1.66
CA LYS A 357 28.24 -0.74 2.55
C LYS A 357 27.09 -1.64 2.08
N PRO A 358 27.30 -2.45 1.03
CA PRO A 358 26.25 -3.29 0.47
C PRO A 358 25.89 -4.42 1.44
N PRO A 359 24.69 -5.03 1.28
CA PRO A 359 24.34 -6.25 2.00
C PRO A 359 25.37 -7.37 1.80
N ALA A 360 25.47 -8.29 2.76
CA ALA A 360 26.39 -9.42 2.66
C ALA A 360 26.04 -10.28 1.44
N ARG A 361 27.04 -10.71 0.65
CA ARG A 361 26.82 -11.44 -0.62
C ARG A 361 25.96 -12.70 -0.49
N LEU A 362 25.96 -13.37 0.65
CA LEU A 362 25.18 -14.59 0.89
C LEU A 362 23.78 -14.32 1.47
N SER A 363 23.40 -13.04 1.65
CA SER A 363 22.07 -12.67 2.14
C SER A 363 21.06 -12.55 1.00
N ASN A 364 19.79 -12.78 1.32
CA ASN A 364 18.71 -12.57 0.36
C ASN A 364 18.66 -11.10 -0.08
N GLU A 365 18.94 -10.17 0.82
CA GLU A 365 18.93 -8.73 0.58
C GLU A 365 19.98 -8.28 -0.43
N TYR A 366 21.07 -9.03 -0.60
CA TYR A 366 22.03 -8.76 -1.67
C TYR A 366 21.40 -8.89 -3.05
N SER A 367 20.54 -9.90 -3.26
CA SER A 367 19.81 -10.05 -4.52
C SER A 367 18.82 -8.90 -4.76
N LEU A 368 18.17 -8.38 -3.71
CA LEU A 368 17.30 -7.21 -3.81
C LEU A 368 18.12 -5.95 -4.15
N TYR A 369 19.25 -5.75 -3.49
CA TYR A 369 20.19 -4.67 -3.80
C TYR A 369 20.65 -4.72 -5.27
N LYS A 370 21.00 -5.90 -5.76
CA LYS A 370 21.36 -6.12 -7.17
C LYS A 370 20.22 -5.83 -8.13
N LEU A 371 18.99 -6.19 -7.78
CA LEU A 371 17.80 -5.79 -8.54
C LEU A 371 17.68 -4.26 -8.64
N LEU A 372 17.94 -3.51 -7.56
CA LEU A 372 17.88 -2.04 -7.57
C LEU A 372 18.90 -1.45 -8.55
N ARG A 373 20.14 -1.96 -8.53
CA ARG A 373 21.20 -1.55 -9.47
C ARG A 373 20.82 -1.89 -10.91
N ALA A 374 20.27 -3.06 -11.16
CA ALA A 374 19.78 -3.45 -12.48
C ALA A 374 18.63 -2.55 -12.97
N ASN A 375 17.72 -2.16 -12.07
CA ASN A 375 16.63 -1.24 -12.39
C ASN A 375 17.16 0.16 -12.75
N LYS A 376 18.12 0.67 -11.96
CA LYS A 376 18.85 1.91 -12.29
C LYS A 376 19.46 1.82 -13.68
N SER A 377 20.27 0.80 -13.96
CA SER A 377 20.93 0.67 -15.26
C SER A 377 19.91 0.55 -16.40
N THR A 378 18.79 -0.14 -16.20
CA THR A 378 17.70 -0.19 -17.20
C THR A 378 17.09 1.19 -17.48
N ILE A 379 16.84 1.99 -16.44
CA ILE A 379 16.33 3.36 -16.57
C ILE A 379 17.30 4.24 -17.37
N TYR A 380 18.58 4.21 -17.04
CA TYR A 380 19.60 5.00 -17.74
C TYR A 380 19.81 4.51 -19.18
N GLY A 381 19.86 3.20 -19.40
CA GLY A 381 19.97 2.59 -20.73
C GLY A 381 18.83 3.02 -21.65
N ASN A 382 17.58 2.96 -21.16
CA ASN A 382 16.41 3.42 -21.91
C ASN A 382 16.43 4.93 -22.19
N GLY A 383 16.89 5.73 -21.22
CA GLY A 383 17.07 7.17 -21.40
C GLY A 383 18.05 7.49 -22.53
N TYR A 384 19.23 6.86 -22.51
CA TYR A 384 20.24 7.06 -23.55
C TYR A 384 19.81 6.53 -24.91
N SER A 385 19.15 5.37 -24.97
CA SER A 385 18.60 4.82 -26.21
C SER A 385 17.54 5.76 -26.82
N THR A 386 16.69 6.37 -25.99
CA THR A 386 15.68 7.33 -26.45
C THR A 386 16.33 8.58 -27.04
N VAL A 387 17.38 9.11 -26.40
CA VAL A 387 18.10 10.28 -26.91
C VAL A 387 18.84 9.95 -28.21
N ALA A 388 19.44 8.76 -28.31
CA ALA A 388 20.12 8.31 -29.53
C ALA A 388 19.21 8.30 -30.77
N LEU A 389 17.91 8.07 -30.60
CA LEU A 389 16.91 8.12 -31.68
C LEU A 389 16.56 9.56 -32.13
N THR A 390 16.96 10.58 -31.37
CA THR A 390 16.60 11.99 -31.62
C THR A 390 17.77 12.84 -32.11
N VAL A 391 18.98 12.29 -32.09
CA VAL A 391 20.21 12.98 -32.52
C VAL A 391 20.87 12.20 -33.65
N GLU A 392 21.70 12.88 -34.43
CA GLU A 392 22.38 12.27 -35.60
C GLU A 392 23.90 12.21 -35.43
N GLY A 393 24.54 11.47 -36.34
CA GLY A 393 26.00 11.39 -36.44
C GLY A 393 26.69 10.75 -35.23
N GLN A 394 27.87 11.26 -34.88
CA GLN A 394 28.70 10.68 -33.82
C GLN A 394 28.01 10.72 -32.44
N LYS A 395 27.25 11.78 -32.14
CA LYS A 395 26.51 11.89 -30.87
C LYS A 395 25.48 10.77 -30.69
N ALA A 396 24.82 10.36 -31.77
CA ALA A 396 23.89 9.23 -31.74
C ALA A 396 24.60 7.92 -31.38
N LYS A 397 25.78 7.69 -31.97
CA LYS A 397 26.63 6.53 -31.69
C LYS A 397 27.13 6.52 -30.24
N ASP A 398 27.52 7.68 -29.72
CA ASP A 398 28.01 7.81 -28.33
C ASP A 398 26.88 7.48 -27.33
N TYR A 399 25.67 7.98 -27.56
CA TYR A 399 24.52 7.66 -26.73
C TYR A 399 24.08 6.20 -26.85
N GLN A 400 24.14 5.63 -28.05
CA GLN A 400 23.88 4.20 -28.25
C GLN A 400 24.90 3.33 -27.52
N THR A 401 26.18 3.72 -27.54
CA THR A 401 27.25 3.04 -26.81
C THR A 401 27.00 3.07 -25.31
N LYS A 402 26.62 4.23 -24.76
CA LYS A 402 26.22 4.36 -23.35
C LYS A 402 25.02 3.48 -23.03
N ALA A 403 23.99 3.45 -23.89
CA ALA A 403 22.82 2.61 -23.68
C ALA A 403 23.20 1.12 -23.58
N VAL A 404 24.06 0.64 -24.48
CA VAL A 404 24.59 -0.74 -24.47
C VAL A 404 25.36 -1.05 -23.19
N GLN A 405 26.21 -0.13 -22.71
CA GLN A 405 26.93 -0.29 -21.44
C GLN A 405 25.96 -0.53 -20.28
N TYR A 406 24.94 0.32 -20.14
CA TYR A 406 23.94 0.17 -19.09
C TYR A 406 23.10 -1.11 -19.24
N TYR A 407 22.80 -1.56 -20.45
CA TYR A 407 22.09 -2.84 -20.62
C TYR A 407 22.95 -4.04 -20.22
N ASN A 408 24.25 -4.02 -20.52
CA ASN A 408 25.19 -5.04 -20.05
C ASN A 408 25.34 -5.03 -18.52
N GLU A 409 25.44 -3.84 -17.91
CA GLU A 409 25.43 -3.69 -16.47
C GLU A 409 24.15 -4.29 -15.87
N ALA A 410 22.97 -3.96 -16.38
CA ALA A 410 21.70 -4.47 -15.87
C ALA A 410 21.66 -6.02 -15.84
N VAL A 411 22.12 -6.66 -16.93
CA VAL A 411 22.23 -8.13 -17.01
C VAL A 411 23.23 -8.68 -16.00
N THR A 412 24.39 -8.03 -15.86
CA THR A 412 25.46 -8.43 -14.94
C THR A 412 24.98 -8.35 -13.50
N GLU A 413 24.35 -7.24 -13.11
CA GLU A 413 23.81 -7.01 -11.78
C GLU A 413 22.79 -8.09 -11.41
N VAL A 414 21.85 -8.41 -12.30
CA VAL A 414 20.88 -9.50 -12.07
C VAL A 414 21.59 -10.85 -11.94
N THR A 415 22.55 -11.15 -12.81
CA THR A 415 23.27 -12.44 -12.79
C THR A 415 23.99 -12.64 -11.47
N GLU A 416 24.72 -11.61 -11.01
CA GLU A 416 25.38 -11.64 -9.70
C GLU A 416 24.38 -11.77 -8.53
N GLY A 417 23.22 -11.12 -8.62
CA GLY A 417 22.18 -11.21 -7.61
C GLY A 417 21.51 -12.58 -7.54
N ILE A 418 21.32 -13.25 -8.68
CA ILE A 418 20.67 -14.56 -8.75
C ILE A 418 21.56 -15.65 -8.16
N VAL A 419 22.87 -15.63 -8.43
CA VAL A 419 23.83 -16.63 -7.91
C VAL A 419 23.82 -16.66 -6.37
N SER A 420 23.60 -15.51 -5.75
CA SER A 420 23.45 -15.37 -4.30
C SER A 420 22.04 -15.63 -3.76
N SER A 421 21.03 -15.71 -4.63
CA SER A 421 19.63 -15.78 -4.21
C SER A 421 19.18 -17.20 -3.86
N ARG A 422 18.44 -17.33 -2.76
CA ARG A 422 17.68 -18.57 -2.51
C ARG A 422 16.47 -18.63 -3.45
N VAL A 423 16.09 -19.81 -3.90
CA VAL A 423 14.86 -20.01 -4.69
C VAL A 423 13.66 -19.55 -3.87
N GLY A 424 12.72 -18.82 -4.49
CA GLY A 424 11.45 -18.39 -3.86
C GLY A 424 11.41 -16.95 -3.34
N LEU A 425 12.39 -16.09 -3.67
CA LEU A 425 12.33 -14.66 -3.34
C LEU A 425 11.26 -13.94 -4.16
N ALA A 426 10.47 -13.10 -3.49
CA ALA A 426 9.33 -12.40 -4.09
C ALA A 426 9.69 -11.48 -5.29
N TRP A 427 10.93 -11.01 -5.35
CA TRP A 427 11.42 -10.10 -6.39
C TRP A 427 12.27 -10.78 -7.47
N LEU A 428 12.56 -12.07 -7.34
CA LEU A 428 13.33 -12.83 -8.32
C LEU A 428 12.67 -12.88 -9.72
N PRO A 429 11.33 -13.06 -9.86
CA PRO A 429 10.70 -12.99 -11.17
C PRO A 429 10.95 -11.66 -11.90
N GLU A 430 10.95 -10.56 -11.15
CA GLU A 430 11.16 -9.24 -11.71
C GLU A 430 12.62 -9.01 -12.12
N ALA A 431 13.58 -9.51 -11.32
CA ALA A 431 14.99 -9.49 -11.70
C ALA A 431 15.22 -10.22 -13.03
N LEU A 432 14.61 -11.40 -13.20
CA LEU A 432 14.67 -12.16 -14.45
C LEU A 432 14.07 -11.39 -15.63
N LEU A 433 12.94 -10.70 -15.43
CA LEU A 433 12.36 -9.84 -16.48
C LEU A 433 13.27 -8.68 -16.87
N ILE A 434 13.96 -8.06 -15.90
CA ILE A 434 14.94 -7.01 -16.18
C ILE A 434 16.10 -7.55 -17.01
N ALA A 435 16.68 -8.70 -16.63
CA ALA A 435 17.74 -9.32 -17.42
C ALA A 435 17.29 -9.69 -18.84
N ALA A 436 16.11 -10.33 -18.98
CA ALA A 436 15.57 -10.67 -20.29
C ALA A 436 15.34 -9.42 -21.15
N SER A 437 14.79 -8.33 -20.57
CA SER A 437 14.64 -7.06 -21.26
C SER A 437 15.99 -6.43 -21.64
N GLY A 438 17.02 -6.58 -20.81
CA GLY A 438 18.39 -6.15 -21.11
C GLY A 438 18.92 -6.86 -22.35
N TYR A 439 18.81 -8.18 -22.40
CA TYR A 439 19.18 -8.98 -23.58
C TYR A 439 18.36 -8.62 -24.83
N GLU A 440 17.05 -8.39 -24.72
CA GLU A 440 16.23 -7.91 -25.85
C GLU A 440 16.76 -6.59 -26.41
N ASN A 441 17.19 -5.66 -25.54
CA ASN A 441 17.71 -4.36 -25.97
C ASN A 441 19.13 -4.43 -26.53
N LEU A 442 19.97 -5.32 -26.00
CA LEU A 442 21.28 -5.63 -26.58
C LEU A 442 21.13 -6.24 -27.99
N SER A 443 20.18 -7.17 -28.17
CA SER A 443 19.87 -7.75 -29.49
C SER A 443 19.42 -6.69 -30.49
N LYS A 444 18.53 -5.76 -30.09
CA LYS A 444 18.13 -4.61 -30.95
C LYS A 444 19.30 -3.72 -31.30
N SER A 445 20.18 -3.43 -30.34
CA SER A 445 21.36 -2.58 -30.53
C SER A 445 22.38 -3.22 -31.48
N ALA A 446 22.57 -4.54 -31.39
CA ALA A 446 23.41 -5.30 -32.32
C ALA A 446 22.83 -5.27 -33.74
N ALA A 447 21.50 -5.40 -33.88
CA ALA A 447 20.82 -5.32 -35.17
C ALA A 447 20.96 -3.95 -35.84
N SER A 448 20.88 -2.86 -35.07
CA SER A 448 20.96 -1.48 -35.60
C SER A 448 22.38 -0.99 -35.88
N SER A 449 23.41 -1.73 -35.45
CA SER A 449 24.82 -1.35 -35.60
C SER A 449 25.58 -2.16 -36.66
N ALA A 450 24.89 -3.01 -37.42
CA ALA A 450 25.48 -3.73 -38.54
C ALA A 450 25.95 -2.74 -39.63
N LYS A 451 27.25 -2.76 -39.92
CA LYS A 451 27.90 -1.95 -40.98
C LYS A 451 27.96 -2.71 -42.31
N ASP A 452 28.41 -2.02 -43.35
CA ASP A 452 28.54 -2.53 -44.73
C ASP A 452 29.66 -3.58 -44.92
N SER A 453 30.55 -3.79 -43.94
CA SER A 453 31.60 -4.81 -44.06
C SER A 453 31.03 -6.22 -43.80
N PRO A 454 31.32 -7.23 -44.65
CA PRO A 454 30.77 -8.59 -44.50
C PRO A 454 31.10 -9.24 -43.15
N THR A 455 32.32 -9.01 -42.64
CA THR A 455 32.83 -9.62 -41.40
C THR A 455 32.20 -9.03 -40.15
N GLU A 456 32.05 -7.70 -40.07
CA GLU A 456 31.37 -7.06 -38.92
C GLU A 456 29.87 -7.39 -38.92
N LYS A 457 29.25 -7.51 -40.11
CA LYS A 457 27.84 -7.88 -40.25
C LYS A 457 27.57 -9.30 -39.74
N GLU A 458 28.46 -10.25 -40.05
CA GLU A 458 28.37 -11.62 -39.52
C GLU A 458 28.54 -11.66 -37.99
N GLN A 459 29.52 -10.92 -37.45
CA GLN A 459 29.76 -10.85 -36.01
C GLN A 459 28.56 -10.24 -35.26
N LYS A 460 27.99 -9.15 -35.78
CA LYS A 460 26.80 -8.50 -35.19
C LYS A 460 25.57 -9.39 -35.28
N ALA A 461 25.41 -10.17 -36.34
CA ALA A 461 24.33 -11.15 -36.45
C ALA A 461 24.48 -12.28 -35.41
N LYS A 462 25.70 -12.76 -35.15
CA LYS A 462 25.98 -13.74 -34.09
C LYS A 462 25.67 -13.18 -32.70
N GLU A 463 26.11 -11.95 -32.41
CA GLU A 463 25.79 -11.25 -31.15
C GLU A 463 24.27 -11.07 -30.97
N GLN A 464 23.58 -10.61 -32.02
CA GLN A 464 22.13 -10.42 -32.01
C GLN A 464 21.40 -11.74 -31.70
N LYS A 465 21.83 -12.85 -32.33
CA LYS A 465 21.25 -14.18 -32.12
C LYS A 465 21.50 -14.66 -30.68
N ALA A 466 22.73 -14.55 -30.18
CA ALA A 466 23.09 -14.97 -28.83
C ALA A 466 22.27 -14.22 -27.76
N HIS A 467 22.14 -12.89 -27.88
CA HIS A 467 21.33 -12.11 -26.96
C HIS A 467 19.84 -12.47 -27.02
N LYS A 468 19.30 -12.71 -28.23
CA LYS A 468 17.90 -13.15 -28.39
C LYS A 468 17.66 -14.51 -27.73
N GLU A 469 18.56 -15.46 -27.93
CA GLU A 469 18.47 -16.79 -27.31
C GLU A 469 18.59 -16.72 -25.78
N ALA A 470 19.47 -15.87 -25.25
CA ALA A 470 19.60 -15.64 -23.81
C ALA A 470 18.30 -15.10 -23.19
N ALA A 471 17.66 -14.11 -23.83
CA ALA A 471 16.36 -13.61 -23.40
C ALA A 471 15.28 -14.71 -23.40
N GLN A 472 15.22 -15.49 -24.49
CA GLN A 472 14.26 -16.60 -24.61
C GLN A 472 14.50 -17.69 -23.55
N ASN A 473 15.76 -18.01 -23.24
CA ASN A 473 16.08 -18.98 -22.20
C ASN A 473 15.56 -18.52 -20.83
N ILE A 474 15.74 -17.24 -20.48
CA ILE A 474 15.19 -16.68 -19.24
C ILE A 474 13.66 -16.81 -19.22
N TYR A 475 12.97 -16.49 -20.31
CA TYR A 475 11.51 -16.65 -20.37
C TYR A 475 11.08 -18.12 -20.21
N ARG A 476 11.78 -19.07 -20.82
CA ARG A 476 11.48 -20.50 -20.62
C ARG A 476 11.69 -20.94 -19.17
N GLN A 477 12.77 -20.50 -18.53
CA GLN A 477 13.00 -20.76 -17.10
C GLN A 477 11.87 -20.17 -16.26
N MET A 478 11.42 -18.95 -16.56
CA MET A 478 10.29 -18.34 -15.87
C MET A 478 8.99 -19.13 -16.02
N GLN A 479 8.70 -19.69 -17.21
CA GLN A 479 7.54 -20.56 -17.41
C GLN A 479 7.58 -21.81 -16.52
N VAL A 480 8.77 -22.39 -16.33
CA VAL A 480 8.96 -23.60 -15.52
C VAL A 480 8.88 -23.27 -14.02
N PHE A 481 9.70 -22.33 -13.55
CA PHE A 481 9.82 -22.04 -12.12
C PHE A 481 8.62 -21.31 -11.52
N TYR A 482 7.87 -20.56 -12.33
CA TYR A 482 6.69 -19.81 -11.89
C TYR A 482 5.40 -20.33 -12.54
N LYS A 483 5.36 -21.63 -12.87
CA LYS A 483 4.17 -22.27 -13.45
C LYS A 483 2.94 -22.01 -12.58
N GLY A 484 1.83 -21.66 -13.22
CA GLY A 484 0.57 -21.31 -12.55
C GLY A 484 0.56 -19.92 -11.89
N GLN A 485 1.67 -19.19 -11.93
CA GLN A 485 1.74 -17.79 -11.50
C GLN A 485 1.68 -16.85 -12.70
N GLU A 486 1.33 -15.59 -12.44
CA GLU A 486 1.21 -14.55 -13.47
C GLU A 486 2.52 -14.32 -14.24
N TRP A 487 3.68 -14.55 -13.62
CA TRP A 487 5.00 -14.41 -14.24
C TRP A 487 5.22 -15.37 -15.42
N ALA A 488 4.71 -16.60 -15.32
CA ALA A 488 4.76 -17.55 -16.43
C ALA A 488 3.92 -17.04 -17.61
N ASN A 489 2.77 -16.41 -17.36
CA ASN A 489 1.93 -15.85 -18.43
C ASN A 489 2.66 -14.70 -19.17
N ILE A 490 3.39 -13.85 -18.45
CA ILE A 490 4.21 -12.79 -19.05
C ILE A 490 5.29 -13.42 -19.95
N ALA A 491 5.98 -14.45 -19.46
CA ALA A 491 7.01 -15.15 -20.21
C ALA A 491 6.44 -15.86 -21.46
N THR A 492 5.28 -16.51 -21.35
CA THR A 492 4.58 -17.12 -22.50
C THR A 492 4.23 -16.08 -23.56
N ASN A 493 3.67 -14.94 -23.16
CA ASN A 493 3.36 -13.87 -24.10
C ASN A 493 4.61 -13.33 -24.81
N LYS A 494 5.75 -13.31 -24.12
CA LYS A 494 7.05 -12.86 -24.66
C LYS A 494 7.69 -13.86 -25.61
N LEU A 495 7.49 -15.16 -25.40
CA LEU A 495 7.95 -16.20 -26.31
C LEU A 495 7.10 -16.29 -27.58
N GLY A 496 5.91 -15.65 -27.59
CA GLY A 496 4.89 -15.86 -28.61
C GLY A 496 4.16 -17.18 -28.36
N SER A 497 3.02 -17.42 -29.02
CA SER A 497 2.19 -18.62 -28.87
C SER A 497 2.86 -19.94 -29.29
N SER A 498 4.18 -20.01 -29.32
CA SER A 498 4.95 -21.25 -29.30
C SER A 498 5.23 -21.61 -27.85
N GLY A 499 4.24 -22.23 -27.21
CA GLY A 499 4.53 -23.13 -26.08
C GLY A 499 5.37 -24.31 -26.58
N PRO A 500 6.06 -25.03 -25.68
CA PRO A 500 6.73 -26.28 -26.04
C PRO A 500 5.79 -27.27 -26.73
#